data_AF-A0A8C3PPR9-F1
#
_entry.id   AF-A0A8C3PPR9-F1
#
_cell.length_a   1.000
_cell.length_b   1.000
_cell.length_c   1.000
_cell.angle_alpha   90.00
_cell.angle_beta   90.00
_cell.angle_gamma   90.00
#
_symmetry.space_group_name_H-M   'P 1'
#
loop_
_entity.id
_entity.type
_entity.pdbx_description
1 polymer ?
#
loop_
_entity_poly.entity_id
_entity_poly.type
_entity_poly.pdbx_seq_one_letter_code
_entity_poly.pdbx_strand_id
1 'polypeptide(L)'
;IINSIIVFLLYVFFSFLFFTYFSLISRDNQTRQIQDAVSNVEKHFGELCQIFAGYVRKTARLRDKADLLVNEIYAYAATETPNLKVGLKNFADEFSRLQDYRQAEVDRLEAKVVEPLKSYGTIVKLKRDDLKATLTAKNREAKQLSQLEKTRQRNPSDRHIIVSCISSGYKNFLGIKE
;
A
#
# COMPACT_ATOMS: atom_id res chain seq x y z
N ILE A 1 25.74 -3.38 -3.03
CA ILE A 1 24.52 -2.55 -3.23
C ILE A 1 23.31 -3.40 -3.64
N ILE A 2 23.39 -4.23 -4.69
CA ILE A 2 22.27 -5.10 -5.13
C ILE A 2 21.79 -6.06 -4.03
N ASN A 3 22.71 -6.73 -3.33
CA ASN A 3 22.37 -7.60 -2.20
C ASN A 3 21.70 -6.84 -1.05
N SER A 4 22.09 -5.59 -0.81
CA SER A 4 21.49 -4.76 0.25
C SER A 4 20.05 -4.34 -0.10
N ILE A 5 19.74 -4.10 -1.37
CA ILE A 5 18.39 -3.76 -1.85
C ILE A 5 17.49 -5.00 -1.80
N ILE A 6 18.00 -6.18 -2.16
CA ILE A 6 17.24 -7.44 -2.09
C ILE A 6 16.89 -7.79 -0.64
N VAL A 7 17.84 -7.64 0.30
CA VAL A 7 17.58 -7.85 1.72
C VAL A 7 16.57 -6.84 2.26
N PHE A 8 16.67 -5.56 1.87
CA PHE A 8 15.69 -4.53 2.24
C PHE A 8 14.29 -4.85 1.70
N LEU A 9 14.18 -5.28 0.45
CA LEU A 9 12.92 -5.66 -0.16
C LEU A 9 12.32 -6.92 0.47
N LEU A 10 13.13 -7.94 0.75
CA LEU A 10 12.68 -9.14 1.48
C LEU A 10 12.18 -8.78 2.88
N TYR A 11 12.85 -7.85 3.57
CA TYR A 11 12.44 -7.38 4.89
C TYR A 11 11.13 -6.57 4.86
N VAL A 12 10.97 -5.68 3.88
CA VAL A 12 9.72 -4.94 3.65
C VAL A 12 8.58 -5.89 3.27
N PHE A 13 8.86 -6.89 2.43
CA PHE A 13 7.88 -7.89 2.00
C PHE A 13 7.48 -8.85 3.14
N PHE A 14 8.42 -9.23 4.01
CA PHE A 14 8.12 -10.00 5.23
C PHE A 14 7.31 -9.18 6.23
N SER A 15 7.64 -7.90 6.41
CA SER A 15 6.90 -6.98 7.27
C SER A 15 5.46 -6.75 6.76
N PHE A 16 5.28 -6.81 5.44
CA PHE A 16 4.00 -6.73 4.75
C PHE A 16 3.10 -7.95 4.98
N LEU A 17 3.69 -9.15 4.87
CA LEU A 17 3.01 -10.41 5.19
C LEU A 17 2.58 -10.41 6.66
N PHE A 18 3.46 -9.95 7.55
CA PHE A 18 3.15 -9.82 8.96
C PHE A 18 2.03 -8.81 9.25
N PHE A 19 2.03 -7.64 8.61
CA PHE A 19 1.00 -6.61 8.83
C PHE A 19 -0.37 -7.02 8.28
N THR A 20 -0.42 -7.62 7.10
CA THR A 20 -1.66 -8.16 6.52
C THR A 20 -2.21 -9.33 7.32
N TYR A 21 -1.34 -10.22 7.81
CA TYR A 21 -1.71 -11.33 8.69
C TYR A 21 -2.21 -10.82 10.05
N PHE A 22 -1.56 -9.82 10.64
CA PHE A 22 -1.97 -9.19 11.90
C PHE A 22 -3.31 -8.44 11.77
N SER A 23 -3.52 -7.71 10.67
CA SER A 23 -4.80 -7.03 10.39
C SER A 23 -5.98 -8.00 10.24
N LEU A 24 -5.73 -9.23 9.75
CA LEU A 24 -6.75 -10.28 9.62
C LEU A 24 -7.26 -10.79 10.99
N ILE A 25 -6.39 -10.75 12.02
CA ILE A 25 -6.61 -11.34 13.35
C ILE A 25 -7.40 -10.39 14.27
N SER A 26 -7.22 -9.07 14.21
CA SER A 26 -7.77 -8.11 15.20
C SER A 26 -9.22 -7.63 14.94
N ARG A 27 -10.09 -8.47 14.38
CA ARG A 27 -11.38 -8.02 13.80
C ARG A 27 -12.44 -7.44 14.74
N ASP A 28 -12.36 -7.57 16.07
CA ASP A 28 -13.51 -7.20 16.91
C ASP A 28 -13.30 -6.28 18.13
N ASN A 29 -12.14 -5.62 18.32
CA ASN A 29 -12.04 -4.59 19.38
C ASN A 29 -11.17 -3.35 19.07
N GLN A 30 -10.46 -3.31 17.93
CA GLN A 30 -9.45 -2.27 17.64
C GLN A 30 -9.63 -1.57 16.28
N THR A 31 -10.85 -1.48 15.74
CA THR A 31 -11.12 -0.94 14.40
C THR A 31 -10.55 0.45 14.14
N ARG A 32 -10.56 1.33 15.16
CA ARG A 32 -10.02 2.70 15.03
C ARG A 32 -8.49 2.74 14.97
N GLN A 33 -7.81 1.98 15.82
CA GLN A 33 -6.35 1.89 15.82
C GLN A 33 -5.82 1.29 14.50
N ILE A 34 -6.54 0.31 13.97
CA ILE A 34 -6.23 -0.28 12.65
C ILE A 34 -6.41 0.76 11.54
N GLN A 35 -7.47 1.56 11.58
CA GLN A 35 -7.71 2.61 10.59
C GLN A 35 -6.62 3.70 10.60
N ASP A 36 -6.19 4.13 11.78
CA ASP A 36 -5.10 5.11 11.94
C ASP A 36 -3.78 4.53 11.43
N ALA A 37 -3.48 3.26 11.75
CA ALA A 37 -2.29 2.57 11.25
C ALA A 37 -2.28 2.44 9.72
N VAL A 38 -3.40 2.01 9.12
CA VAL A 38 -3.55 1.91 7.66
C VAL A 38 -3.37 3.27 6.99
N SER A 39 -3.98 4.33 7.54
CA SER A 39 -3.86 5.68 7.00
C SER A 39 -2.43 6.22 7.10
N ASN A 40 -1.73 5.93 8.21
CA ASN A 40 -0.34 6.32 8.40
C ASN A 40 0.60 5.64 7.40
N VAL A 41 0.42 4.33 7.19
CA VAL A 41 1.17 3.56 6.22
C VAL A 41 0.93 4.07 4.80
N GLU A 42 -0.33 4.33 4.42
CA GLU A 42 -0.67 4.88 3.10
C GLU A 42 0.07 6.19 2.81
N LYS A 43 0.04 7.12 3.77
CA LYS A 43 0.72 8.41 3.65
C LYS A 43 2.21 8.24 3.44
N HIS A 44 2.89 7.53 4.33
CA HIS A 44 4.35 7.41 4.28
C HIS A 44 4.83 6.60 3.09
N PHE A 45 4.11 5.55 2.69
CA PHE A 45 4.47 4.79 1.49
C PHE A 45 4.25 5.61 0.22
N GLY A 46 3.20 6.45 0.19
CA GLY A 46 3.00 7.42 -0.89
C GLY A 46 4.19 8.40 -1.01
N GLU A 47 4.62 8.98 0.11
CA GLU A 47 5.78 9.88 0.17
C GLU A 47 7.07 9.19 -0.29
N LEU A 48 7.35 7.99 0.24
CA LEU A 48 8.51 7.19 -0.16
C LEU A 48 8.48 6.86 -1.65
N CYS A 49 7.33 6.46 -2.19
CA CYS A 49 7.16 6.18 -3.61
C CYS A 49 7.53 7.39 -4.48
N GLN A 50 7.08 8.59 -4.08
CA GLN A 50 7.39 9.83 -4.80
C GLN A 50 8.88 10.17 -4.74
N ILE A 51 9.52 9.99 -3.58
CA ILE A 51 10.96 10.22 -3.40
C ILE A 51 11.77 9.25 -4.26
N PHE A 52 11.46 7.95 -4.21
CA PHE A 52 12.16 6.94 -5.02
C PHE A 52 11.96 7.16 -6.52
N ALA A 53 10.73 7.47 -6.98
CA ALA A 53 10.48 7.82 -8.37
C ALA A 53 11.25 9.10 -8.79
N GLY A 54 11.39 10.07 -7.88
CA GLY A 54 12.23 11.24 -8.10
C GLY A 54 13.72 10.90 -8.22
N TYR A 55 14.21 10.00 -7.37
CA TYR A 55 15.59 9.51 -7.40
C TYR A 55 15.91 8.77 -8.71
N VAL A 56 15.07 7.81 -9.11
CA VAL A 56 15.21 7.07 -10.39
C VAL A 56 15.27 8.02 -11.58
N ARG A 57 14.36 9.01 -11.64
CA ARG A 57 14.38 10.03 -12.69
C ARG A 57 15.66 10.87 -12.70
N LYS A 58 16.22 11.21 -11.54
CA LYS A 58 17.51 11.92 -11.46
C LYS A 58 18.66 11.05 -11.96
N THR A 59 18.67 9.77 -11.61
CA THR A 59 19.67 8.81 -12.10
C THR A 59 19.59 8.63 -13.62
N ALA A 60 18.38 8.51 -14.18
CA ALA A 60 18.16 8.48 -15.63
C ALA A 60 18.67 9.75 -16.32
N ARG A 61 18.33 10.94 -15.80
CA ARG A 61 18.82 12.22 -16.36
C ARG A 61 20.33 12.35 -16.34
N LEU A 62 20.98 11.85 -15.29
CA LEU A 62 22.44 11.83 -15.25
C LEU A 62 22.97 10.94 -16.38
N ARG A 63 22.26 9.87 -16.79
CA ARG A 63 22.68 8.92 -17.85
C ARG A 63 22.57 9.62 -19.20
N ASP A 64 21.48 10.33 -19.42
CA ASP A 64 21.33 11.19 -20.61
C ASP A 64 22.46 12.23 -20.72
N LYS A 65 22.91 12.80 -19.60
CA LYS A 65 24.07 13.71 -19.60
C LYS A 65 25.38 13.02 -19.95
N ALA A 66 25.56 11.77 -19.54
CA ALA A 66 26.74 11.01 -19.91
C ALA A 66 26.75 10.63 -21.40
N ASP A 67 25.60 10.34 -21.99
CA ASP A 67 25.48 10.15 -23.45
C ASP A 67 25.92 11.41 -24.22
N LEU A 68 25.53 12.60 -23.75
CA LEU A 68 26.00 13.86 -24.36
C LEU A 68 27.52 13.98 -24.28
N LEU A 69 28.13 13.64 -23.14
CA LEU A 69 29.58 13.66 -22.99
C LEU A 69 30.26 12.67 -23.94
N VAL A 70 29.74 11.45 -24.08
CA VAL A 70 30.24 10.46 -25.03
C VAL A 70 30.22 11.02 -26.46
N ASN A 71 29.11 11.66 -26.86
CA ASN A 71 28.98 12.28 -28.18
C ASN A 71 29.98 13.43 -28.40
N GLU A 72 30.18 14.29 -27.41
CA GLU A 72 31.17 15.37 -27.48
C GLU A 72 32.60 14.84 -27.58
N ILE A 73 32.94 13.78 -26.85
CA ILE A 73 34.25 13.12 -26.95
C ILE A 73 34.43 12.53 -28.35
N TYR A 74 33.39 11.93 -28.93
CA TYR A 74 33.43 11.43 -30.30
C TYR A 74 33.62 12.53 -31.33
N ALA A 75 32.94 13.66 -31.16
CA ALA A 75 33.08 14.82 -32.02
C ALA A 75 34.50 15.39 -31.95
N TYR A 76 35.06 15.52 -30.74
CA TYR A 76 36.43 15.98 -30.54
C TYR A 76 37.46 14.99 -31.11
N ALA A 77 37.27 13.68 -30.92
CA ALA A 77 38.13 12.67 -31.51
C ALA A 77 38.22 12.77 -33.04
N ALA A 78 37.16 13.26 -33.71
CA ALA A 78 37.15 13.44 -35.15
C ALA A 78 38.07 14.56 -35.65
N THR A 79 38.41 15.55 -34.80
CA THR A 79 39.28 16.68 -35.13
C THR A 79 40.76 16.43 -34.84
N GLU A 80 41.07 15.33 -34.15
CA GLU A 80 42.40 15.05 -33.62
C GLU A 80 43.27 14.14 -34.50
N THR A 81 44.57 14.11 -34.20
CA THR A 81 45.54 13.23 -34.87
C THR A 81 45.18 11.75 -34.71
N PRO A 82 45.59 10.85 -35.63
CA PRO A 82 45.14 9.44 -35.62
C PRO A 82 45.35 8.72 -34.29
N ASN A 83 46.50 8.90 -33.65
CA ASN A 83 46.80 8.25 -32.37
C ASN A 83 45.91 8.76 -31.23
N LEU A 84 45.70 10.08 -31.15
CA LEU A 84 44.84 10.68 -30.13
C LEU A 84 43.36 10.36 -30.38
N LYS A 85 42.92 10.36 -31.64
CA LYS A 85 41.59 9.94 -32.06
C LYS A 85 41.24 8.54 -31.57
N VAL A 86 42.16 7.57 -31.73
CA VAL A 86 41.95 6.20 -31.23
C VAL A 86 41.81 6.19 -29.71
N GLY A 87 42.68 6.91 -28.99
CA GLY A 87 42.60 7.02 -27.52
C GLY A 87 41.27 7.61 -27.04
N LEU A 88 40.81 8.70 -27.65
CA LEU A 88 39.54 9.36 -27.31
C LEU A 88 38.33 8.48 -27.61
N LYS A 89 38.33 7.76 -28.74
CA LYS A 89 37.27 6.80 -29.06
C LYS A 89 37.19 5.67 -28.04
N ASN A 90 38.32 5.07 -27.69
CA ASN A 90 38.36 4.01 -26.68
C ASN A 90 37.87 4.52 -25.31
N PHE A 91 38.23 5.75 -24.94
CA PHE A 91 37.71 6.37 -23.72
C PHE A 91 36.19 6.58 -23.77
N ALA A 92 35.66 7.08 -24.89
CA ALA A 92 34.23 7.26 -25.09
C ALA A 92 33.46 5.93 -25.03
N ASP A 93 34.00 4.86 -25.61
CA ASP A 93 33.44 3.51 -25.57
C ASP A 93 33.39 2.95 -24.14
N GLU A 94 34.49 3.03 -23.39
CA GLU A 94 34.51 2.58 -22.00
C GLU A 94 33.58 3.41 -21.11
N PHE A 95 33.51 4.73 -21.34
CA PHE A 95 32.57 5.58 -20.63
C PHE A 95 31.10 5.28 -20.97
N SER A 96 30.81 4.93 -22.23
CA SER A 96 29.49 4.47 -22.68
C SER A 96 29.10 3.16 -22.00
N ARG A 97 29.99 2.17 -21.94
CA ARG A 97 29.77 0.91 -21.19
C ARG A 97 29.49 1.15 -19.71
N LEU A 98 30.15 2.13 -19.09
CA LEU A 98 29.84 2.53 -17.71
C LEU A 98 28.40 3.03 -17.57
N GLN A 99 27.81 3.65 -18.61
CA GLN A 99 26.42 4.10 -18.59
C GLN A 99 25.41 2.97 -18.75
N ASP A 100 25.76 1.86 -19.40
CA ASP A 100 24.90 0.68 -19.49
C ASP A 100 24.59 0.10 -18.10
N TYR A 101 25.57 0.08 -17.20
CA TYR A 101 25.33 -0.30 -15.80
C TYR A 101 24.35 0.63 -15.11
N ARG A 102 24.38 1.92 -15.45
CA ARG A 102 23.48 2.92 -14.87
C ARG A 102 22.07 2.82 -15.43
N GLN A 103 21.93 2.48 -16.70
CA GLN A 103 20.64 2.13 -17.28
C GLN A 103 20.05 0.90 -16.57
N ALA A 104 20.85 -0.15 -16.38
CA ALA A 104 20.43 -1.33 -15.63
C ALA A 104 20.06 -1.02 -14.17
N GLU A 105 20.74 -0.05 -13.53
CA GLU A 105 20.37 0.43 -12.21
C GLU A 105 19.01 1.16 -12.21
N VAL A 106 18.77 2.05 -13.17
CA VAL A 106 17.48 2.74 -13.36
C VAL A 106 16.35 1.72 -13.51
N ASP A 107 16.50 0.76 -14.43
CA ASP A 107 15.49 -0.25 -14.71
C ASP A 107 15.23 -1.13 -13.48
N ARG A 108 16.29 -1.51 -12.77
CA ARG A 108 16.16 -2.32 -11.54
C ARG A 108 15.48 -1.54 -10.43
N LEU A 109 15.78 -0.26 -10.24
CA LEU A 109 15.13 0.55 -9.22
C LEU A 109 13.66 0.78 -9.53
N GLU A 110 13.30 1.05 -10.79
CA GLU A 110 11.90 1.19 -11.19
C GLU A 110 11.13 -0.12 -10.94
N ALA A 111 11.65 -1.25 -11.46
CA ALA A 111 10.96 -2.53 -11.38
C ALA A 111 10.93 -3.14 -9.96
N LYS A 112 11.96 -2.92 -9.15
CA LYS A 112 12.10 -3.58 -7.83
C LYS A 112 11.73 -2.69 -6.66
N VAL A 113 11.64 -1.38 -6.83
CA VAL A 113 11.32 -0.44 -5.73
C VAL A 113 10.07 0.36 -6.06
N VAL A 114 10.06 1.06 -7.19
CA VAL A 114 8.97 2.01 -7.51
C VAL A 114 7.67 1.26 -7.83
N GLU A 115 7.71 0.25 -8.70
CA GLU A 115 6.52 -0.53 -9.06
C GLU A 115 5.87 -1.27 -7.88
N PRO A 116 6.63 -1.92 -6.97
CA PRO A 116 6.06 -2.47 -5.74
C PRO A 116 5.42 -1.43 -4.81
N LEU A 117 6.05 -0.26 -4.64
CA LEU A 117 5.49 0.81 -3.81
C LEU A 117 4.20 1.39 -4.42
N LYS A 118 4.15 1.58 -5.74
CA LYS A 118 2.94 1.99 -6.47
C LYS A 118 1.81 0.99 -6.26
N SER A 119 2.09 -0.29 -6.50
CA SER A 119 1.12 -1.39 -6.37
C SER A 119 0.58 -1.49 -4.95
N TYR A 120 1.44 -1.33 -3.95
CA TYR A 120 1.02 -1.33 -2.55
C TYR A 120 0.15 -0.14 -2.20
N GLY A 121 0.49 1.05 -2.69
CA GLY A 121 -0.34 2.24 -2.51
C GLY A 121 -1.80 1.98 -2.92
N THR A 122 -2.01 1.25 -4.02
CA THR A 122 -3.35 0.81 -4.46
C THR A 122 -4.00 -0.15 -3.48
N ILE A 123 -3.27 -1.15 -2.99
CA ILE A 123 -3.80 -2.16 -2.03
C ILE A 123 -4.20 -1.50 -0.70
N VAL A 124 -3.34 -0.65 -0.14
CA VAL A 124 -3.62 0.06 1.13
C VAL A 124 -4.83 0.96 0.99
N LYS A 125 -4.93 1.67 -0.14
CA LYS A 125 -6.09 2.51 -0.46
C LYS A 125 -7.38 1.70 -0.48
N LEU A 126 -7.40 0.55 -1.16
CA LEU A 126 -8.56 -0.35 -1.18
C LEU A 126 -8.91 -0.84 0.23
N LYS A 127 -7.92 -1.24 1.03
CA LYS A 127 -8.15 -1.69 2.41
C LYS A 127 -8.70 -0.59 3.30
N ARG A 128 -8.21 0.64 3.17
CA ARG A 128 -8.75 1.79 3.89
C ARG A 128 -10.22 2.03 3.52
N ASP A 129 -10.53 1.96 2.22
CA ASP A 129 -11.88 2.19 1.72
C ASP A 129 -12.86 1.09 2.21
N ASP A 130 -12.43 -0.18 2.22
CA ASP A 130 -13.16 -1.32 2.81
C ASP A 130 -13.42 -1.15 4.32
N LEU A 131 -12.39 -0.74 5.07
CA LEU A 131 -12.48 -0.46 6.52
C LEU A 131 -13.49 0.65 6.79
N LYS A 132 -13.45 1.72 5.98
CA LYS A 132 -14.39 2.85 6.08
C LYS A 132 -15.83 2.42 5.77
N ALA A 133 -16.03 1.59 4.75
CA ALA A 133 -17.34 1.04 4.41
C ALA A 133 -17.90 0.16 5.54
N THR A 134 -17.07 -0.74 6.09
CA THR A 134 -17.43 -1.63 7.20
C THR A 134 -17.81 -0.85 8.46
N LEU A 135 -17.04 0.17 8.82
CA LEU A 135 -17.34 1.02 9.97
C LEU A 135 -18.64 1.81 9.76
N THR A 136 -18.91 2.28 8.54
CA THR A 136 -20.15 2.96 8.20
C THR A 136 -21.35 2.04 8.35
N ALA A 137 -21.24 0.78 7.92
CA ALA A 137 -22.27 -0.24 8.11
C ALA A 137 -22.51 -0.54 9.60
N LYS A 138 -21.46 -0.84 10.38
CA LYS A 138 -21.57 -1.06 11.84
C LYS A 138 -22.23 0.13 12.56
N ASN A 139 -21.87 1.37 12.19
CA ASN A 139 -22.48 2.56 12.78
C ASN A 139 -23.97 2.74 12.41
N ARG A 140 -24.39 2.30 11.22
CA ARG A 140 -25.81 2.30 10.84
C ARG A 140 -26.60 1.25 11.63
N GLU A 141 -26.07 0.04 11.76
CA GLU A 141 -26.67 -1.03 12.56
C GLU A 141 -26.81 -0.62 14.03
N ALA A 142 -25.77 -0.04 14.62
CA ALA A 142 -25.80 0.46 15.99
C ALA A 142 -26.89 1.54 16.20
N LYS A 143 -27.07 2.44 15.22
CA LYS A 143 -28.15 3.45 15.26
C LYS A 143 -29.53 2.81 15.14
N GLN A 144 -29.70 1.83 14.26
CA GLN A 144 -30.96 1.10 14.10
C GLN A 144 -31.32 0.33 15.38
N LEU A 145 -30.35 -0.35 16.00
CA LEU A 145 -30.52 -1.04 17.28
C LEU A 145 -30.92 -0.06 18.40
N SER A 146 -30.23 1.07 18.53
CA SER A 146 -30.59 2.08 19.54
C SER A 146 -31.98 2.68 19.31
N GLN A 147 -32.39 2.87 18.06
CA GLN A 147 -33.76 3.32 17.74
C GLN A 147 -34.79 2.24 18.09
N LEU A 148 -34.53 0.98 17.75
CA LEU A 148 -35.40 -0.16 18.09
C LEU A 148 -35.56 -0.32 19.60
N GLU A 149 -34.48 -0.17 20.37
CA GLU A 149 -34.51 -0.21 21.84
C GLU A 149 -35.35 0.93 22.43
N LYS A 150 -35.19 2.17 21.93
CA LYS A 150 -36.00 3.32 22.36
C LYS A 150 -37.48 3.13 22.04
N THR A 151 -37.81 2.57 20.89
CA THR A 151 -39.19 2.24 20.52
C THR A 151 -39.75 1.12 21.41
N ARG A 152 -38.97 0.05 21.69
CA ARG A 152 -39.35 -1.00 22.65
C ARG A 152 -39.56 -0.49 24.07
N GLN A 153 -38.84 0.56 24.49
CA GLN A 153 -39.02 1.18 25.81
C GLN A 153 -40.24 2.13 25.88
N ARG A 154 -40.58 2.79 24.77
CA ARG A 154 -41.78 3.67 24.69
C ARG A 154 -43.10 2.91 24.61
N ASN A 155 -43.11 1.65 24.16
CA ASN A 155 -44.28 0.76 24.16
C ASN A 155 -44.16 -0.37 25.21
N PRO A 156 -44.33 -0.08 26.51
CA PRO A 156 -44.27 -1.11 27.56
C PRO A 156 -45.43 -2.12 27.47
N SER A 157 -46.55 -1.75 26.86
CA SER A 157 -47.72 -2.63 26.68
C SER A 157 -47.41 -3.86 25.83
N ASP A 158 -46.58 -3.72 24.79
CA ASP A 158 -46.17 -4.84 23.93
C ASP A 158 -45.27 -5.83 24.66
N ARG A 159 -44.47 -5.38 25.64
CA ARG A 159 -43.71 -6.31 26.51
C ARG A 159 -44.66 -7.19 27.33
N HIS A 160 -45.69 -6.59 27.90
CA HIS A 160 -46.64 -7.34 28.73
C HIS A 160 -47.44 -8.32 27.88
N ILE A 161 -47.82 -7.93 26.65
CA ILE A 161 -48.52 -8.81 25.70
C ILE A 161 -47.60 -9.94 25.22
N ILE A 162 -46.36 -9.66 24.82
CA ILE A 162 -45.43 -10.72 24.36
C ILE A 162 -45.07 -11.68 25.49
N VAL A 163 -44.81 -11.18 26.70
CA VAL A 163 -44.53 -12.04 27.88
C VAL A 163 -45.79 -12.83 28.27
N SER A 164 -46.98 -12.23 28.20
CA SER A 164 -48.25 -12.90 28.46
C SER A 164 -48.57 -13.96 27.40
N CYS A 165 -48.31 -13.69 26.11
CA CYS A 165 -48.47 -14.64 25.02
C CYS A 165 -47.49 -15.82 25.13
N ILE A 166 -46.22 -15.55 25.46
CA ILE A 166 -45.23 -16.61 25.70
C ILE A 166 -45.64 -17.44 26.93
N SER A 167 -46.01 -16.80 28.04
CA SER A 167 -46.48 -17.49 29.25
C SER A 167 -47.72 -18.33 29.00
N SER A 168 -48.70 -17.81 28.26
CA SER A 168 -49.92 -18.54 27.89
C SER A 168 -49.62 -19.70 26.94
N GLY A 169 -48.67 -19.54 26.01
CA GLY A 169 -48.19 -20.62 25.15
C GLY A 169 -47.51 -21.75 25.95
N TYR A 170 -46.67 -21.39 26.92
CA TYR A 170 -46.04 -22.37 27.82
C TYR A 170 -47.05 -23.08 28.72
N LYS A 171 -48.05 -22.38 29.26
CA LYS A 171 -49.14 -22.98 30.05
C LYS A 171 -49.98 -23.96 29.23
N ASN A 172 -50.32 -23.61 27.99
CA ASN A 172 -51.02 -24.51 27.07
C ASN A 172 -50.18 -25.73 26.67
N PHE A 173 -48.87 -25.58 26.51
CA PHE A 173 -47.96 -26.69 26.24
C PHE A 173 -47.83 -27.65 27.45
N LEU A 174 -47.87 -27.11 28.68
CA LEU A 174 -47.76 -27.89 29.92
C LEU A 174 -49.10 -28.43 30.45
N GLY A 175 -50.23 -28.12 29.79
CA GLY A 175 -51.55 -28.67 30.13
C GLY A 175 -52.10 -28.24 31.50
N ILE A 176 -51.62 -27.12 32.05
CA ILE A 176 -52.05 -26.61 33.36
C ILE A 176 -53.37 -25.85 33.18
N LYS A 177 -54.51 -26.46 33.53
CA LYS A 177 -55.81 -25.76 33.68
C LYS A 177 -55.88 -25.10 35.06
N GLU A 178 -56.49 -23.91 35.10
CA GLU A 178 -56.73 -23.10 36.31
C GLU A 178 -57.30 -23.91 37.48
#